data_AF-A0A959JYS9-F1
#
_entry.id   AF-A0A959JYS9-F1
#
_cell.length_a   1.000
_cell.length_b   1.000
_cell.length_c   1.000
_cell.angle_alpha   90.00
_cell.angle_beta   90.00
_cell.angle_gamma   90.00
#
_symmetry.space_group_name_H-M   'P 1'
#
loop_
_entity.id
_entity.type
_entity.pdbx_description
1 polymer ?
#
loop_
_entity_poly.entity_id
_entity_poly.type
_entity_poly.pdbx_seq_one_letter_code
_entity_poly.pdbx_strand_id
1 'polypeptide(L)'
;HIYFTALIHGAGLAAELAAGEAPPRVYLVEPTGPFENDPNVTDKKFPGNPTRSYRTLEPLKIVGETTDWTRLTQEQLQGWKDKLAKNKGDIIN
;
A
#
# COMPACT_ATOMS: atom_id res chain seq x y z
N HIS A 1 -6.72 10.64 -4.57
CA HIS A 1 -5.77 10.64 -3.43
C HIS A 1 -4.54 9.84 -3.81
N ILE A 2 -3.38 10.26 -3.33
CA ILE A 2 -2.15 9.47 -3.35
C ILE A 2 -2.08 8.70 -2.03
N TYR A 3 -1.84 7.39 -2.11
CA TYR A 3 -1.78 6.49 -0.95
C TYR A 3 -0.32 6.16 -0.63
N PHE A 4 0.04 6.17 0.65
CA PHE A 4 1.38 5.84 1.11
C PHE A 4 1.33 5.24 2.53
N THR A 5 2.39 4.59 2.95
CA THR A 5 2.48 3.95 4.27
C THR A 5 3.85 4.19 4.90
N ALA A 6 3.87 4.26 6.24
CA ALA A 6 5.11 4.31 7.00
C ALA A 6 5.73 2.91 7.23
N LEU A 7 5.10 1.83 6.74
CA LEU A 7 5.61 0.45 6.88
C LEU A 7 6.11 -0.09 5.54
N ILE A 8 7.40 -0.42 5.47
CA ILE A 8 8.04 -0.91 4.24
C ILE A 8 7.40 -2.20 3.70
N HIS A 9 6.93 -3.08 4.59
CA HIS A 9 6.25 -4.31 4.18
C HIS A 9 4.90 -4.02 3.52
N GLY A 10 4.16 -3.02 4.02
CA GLY A 10 2.90 -2.59 3.39
C GLY A 10 3.14 -1.98 2.01
N ALA A 11 4.19 -1.17 1.87
CA ALA A 11 4.59 -0.59 0.59
C ALA A 11 5.01 -1.67 -0.42
N GLY A 12 5.79 -2.66 0.01
CA GLY A 12 6.18 -3.80 -0.81
C GLY A 12 4.98 -4.61 -1.31
N LEU A 13 4.04 -4.94 -0.43
CA LEU A 13 2.79 -5.62 -0.80
C LEU A 13 1.99 -4.81 -1.83
N ALA A 14 1.83 -3.50 -1.61
CA ALA A 14 1.09 -2.63 -2.53
C ALA A 14 1.77 -2.53 -3.90
N ALA A 15 3.12 -2.46 -3.93
CA ALA A 15 3.88 -2.43 -5.18
C ALA A 15 3.67 -3.70 -6.00
N GLU A 16 3.67 -4.87 -5.37
CA GLU A 16 3.43 -6.16 -6.03
C GLU A 16 2.00 -6.34 -6.56
N LEU A 17 1.03 -5.69 -5.93
CA LEU A 17 -0.38 -5.74 -6.31
C LEU A 17 -0.80 -4.60 -7.23
N ALA A 18 0.09 -3.64 -7.49
CA ALA A 18 -0.18 -2.53 -8.37
C ALA A 18 -0.54 -3.03 -9.78
N ALA A 19 -1.51 -2.36 -10.41
CA ALA A 19 -1.91 -2.70 -11.76
C ALA A 19 -0.80 -2.32 -12.76
N GLY A 20 -0.52 -3.23 -13.69
CA GLY A 20 0.45 -3.01 -14.77
C GLY A 20 1.45 -4.16 -14.89
N GLU A 21 2.28 -4.08 -15.93
CA GLU A 21 3.33 -5.08 -16.24
C GLU A 21 4.73 -4.59 -15.84
N ALA A 22 4.84 -3.33 -15.42
CA ALA A 22 6.10 -2.76 -14.99
C ALA A 22 6.59 -3.43 -13.70
N PRO A 23 7.91 -3.58 -13.52
CA PRO A 23 8.45 -4.12 -12.29
C PRO A 23 7.97 -3.32 -11.07
N PRO A 24 7.51 -3.98 -10.00
CA PRO A 24 7.14 -3.35 -8.73
C PRO A 24 8.28 -2.52 -8.13
N ARG A 25 7.98 -1.26 -7.79
CA ARG A 25 8.89 -0.26 -7.21
C ARG A 25 8.34 0.33 -5.92
N VAL A 26 9.23 0.65 -4.98
CA VAL A 26 8.90 1.32 -3.72
C VAL A 26 9.74 2.59 -3.59
N TYR A 27 9.05 3.71 -3.42
CA TYR A 27 9.68 5.02 -3.25
C TYR A 27 9.54 5.52 -1.82
N LEU A 28 10.61 6.11 -1.30
CA LEU A 28 10.58 6.92 -0.10
C LEU A 28 10.08 8.30 -0.47
N VAL A 29 9.10 8.79 0.29
CA VAL A 29 8.36 10.01 -0.04
C VAL A 29 8.20 10.91 1.17
N GLU A 30 8.25 12.21 0.92
CA GLU A 30 7.90 13.26 1.88
C GLU A 30 6.57 13.91 1.44
N PRO A 31 5.53 13.92 2.31
CA PRO A 31 4.32 14.68 2.04
C PRO A 31 4.62 16.17 1.96
N THR A 32 4.13 16.84 0.91
CA THR A 32 4.31 18.30 0.77
C THR A 32 3.17 19.10 1.40
N GLY A 33 2.17 18.43 1.97
CA GLY A 33 1.03 19.05 2.61
C GLY A 33 0.26 18.07 3.50
N PRO A 34 -0.96 18.43 3.95
CA PRO A 34 -1.72 17.62 4.89
C PRO A 34 -2.08 16.24 4.32
N PHE A 35 -2.16 15.26 5.21
CA PHE A 35 -2.58 13.91 4.91
C PHE A 35 -3.42 13.36 6.06
N GLU A 36 -4.19 12.32 5.79
CA GLU A 36 -5.08 11.68 6.75
C GLU A 36 -4.89 10.16 6.73
N ASN A 37 -5.42 9.48 7.75
CA ASN A 37 -5.43 8.02 7.80
C ASN A 37 -6.21 7.45 6.61
N ASP A 38 -5.71 6.36 6.04
CA ASP A 38 -6.41 5.67 4.95
C ASP A 38 -7.69 4.98 5.48
N PRO A 39 -8.89 5.42 5.07
CA PRO A 39 -10.14 4.84 5.55
C PRO A 39 -10.40 3.43 5.01
N ASN A 40 -9.61 2.94 4.05
CA ASN A 40 -9.76 1.57 3.54
C ASN A 40 -9.23 0.51 4.51
N VAL A 41 -8.32 0.89 5.41
CA VAL A 41 -7.62 -0.03 6.31
C VAL A 41 -7.57 0.44 7.76
N THR A 42 -7.93 1.70 8.04
CA THR A 42 -8.07 2.25 9.38
C THR A 42 -9.45 1.93 9.95
N ASP A 43 -9.50 1.45 11.20
CA ASP A 43 -10.74 1.09 11.90
C ASP A 43 -11.62 0.09 11.11
N LYS A 44 -10.98 -0.81 10.35
CA LYS A 44 -11.66 -1.88 9.61
C LYS A 44 -11.60 -3.21 10.35
N LYS A 45 -10.53 -3.95 10.14
CA LYS A 45 -10.30 -5.24 10.81
C LYS A 45 -9.78 -5.07 12.24
N PHE A 46 -9.04 -3.99 12.48
CA PHE A 46 -8.43 -3.66 13.76
C PHE A 46 -8.68 -2.19 14.09
N PRO A 47 -8.77 -1.83 15.38
CA PRO A 47 -8.95 -0.44 15.81
C PRO A 47 -7.70 0.40 15.49
N GLY A 48 -7.93 1.64 15.10
CA GLY A 48 -6.91 2.60 14.68
C GLY A 48 -6.27 2.26 13.33
N ASN A 49 -5.06 2.76 13.13
CA ASN A 49 -4.29 2.61 11.90
C ASN A 49 -3.00 1.79 12.14
N PRO A 50 -3.10 0.48 12.43
CA PRO A 50 -1.92 -0.35 12.71
C PRO A 50 -1.00 -0.50 11.50
N THR A 51 -1.56 -0.42 10.29
CA THR A 51 -0.79 -0.48 9.03
C THR A 51 -0.06 0.83 8.72
N ARG A 52 -0.30 1.88 9.51
CA ARG A 52 0.23 3.25 9.30
C ARG A 52 0.06 3.69 7.85
N SER A 53 -1.13 3.46 7.31
CA SER A 53 -1.48 3.79 5.92
C SER A 53 -2.19 5.14 5.89
N TYR A 54 -1.82 5.97 4.93
CA TYR A 54 -2.28 7.34 4.82
C TYR A 54 -2.66 7.66 3.38
N ARG A 55 -3.41 8.74 3.22
CA ARG A 55 -3.73 9.30 1.92
C ARG A 55 -3.66 10.82 1.94
N THR A 56 -3.33 11.42 0.80
CA THR A 56 -3.31 12.88 0.61
C THR A 56 -3.87 13.28 -0.75
N LEU A 57 -4.32 14.53 -0.86
CA LEU A 57 -4.64 15.20 -2.13
C LEU A 57 -3.43 15.98 -2.66
N GLU A 58 -2.47 16.31 -1.80
CA GLU A 58 -1.29 17.06 -2.16
C GLU A 58 -0.23 16.15 -2.80
N PRO A 59 0.68 16.71 -3.61
CA PRO A 59 1.79 15.95 -4.16
C PRO A 59 2.67 15.31 -3.08
N LEU A 60 3.39 14.26 -3.49
CA LEU A 60 4.47 13.68 -2.70
C LEU A 60 5.80 13.96 -3.36
N LYS A 61 6.80 14.35 -2.57
CA LYS A 61 8.17 14.49 -3.05
C LYS A 61 8.90 13.16 -2.88
N ILE A 62 9.38 12.59 -3.99
CA ILE A 62 10.22 11.40 -3.94
C ILE A 62 11.61 11.81 -3.43
N VAL A 63 12.06 11.18 -2.35
CA VAL A 63 13.38 11.40 -1.75
C VAL A 63 14.33 10.22 -1.93
N GLY A 64 13.81 9.08 -2.40
CA GLY A 64 14.61 7.93 -2.76
C GLY A 64 13.78 6.78 -3.30
N GLU A 65 14.45 5.76 -3.80
CA GLU A 65 13.90 4.45 -4.14
C GLU A 65 14.58 3.44 -3.22
N THR A 66 13.82 2.53 -2.61
CA THR A 66 14.37 1.45 -1.79
C THR A 66 13.99 0.13 -2.43
N THR A 67 14.94 -0.80 -2.61
CA THR A 67 14.72 -2.18 -3.07
C THR A 67 14.70 -3.20 -1.93
N ASP A 68 14.91 -2.75 -0.70
CA ASP A 68 15.08 -3.60 0.48
C ASP A 68 13.73 -3.92 1.13
N TRP A 69 12.91 -4.69 0.41
CA TRP A 69 11.65 -5.19 0.93
C TRP A 69 11.46 -6.64 0.54
N THR A 70 10.78 -7.40 1.41
CA THR A 70 10.51 -8.81 1.17
C THR A 70 9.56 -8.97 -0.01
N ARG A 71 10.07 -9.58 -1.09
CA ARG A 71 9.29 -9.99 -2.24
C ARG A 71 8.38 -11.15 -1.85
N LEU A 72 7.13 -11.09 -2.32
CA LEU A 72 6.21 -12.21 -2.15
C LEU A 72 6.55 -13.31 -3.15
N THR A 73 6.33 -14.56 -2.75
CA THR A 73 6.39 -15.68 -3.70
C THR A 73 5.20 -15.60 -4.67
N GLN A 74 5.34 -16.23 -5.84
CA GLN A 74 4.25 -16.29 -6.83
C GLN A 74 2.95 -16.87 -6.24
N GLU A 75 3.06 -17.87 -5.36
CA GLU A 75 1.93 -18.45 -4.65
C GLU A 75 1.25 -17.45 -3.71
N GLN A 76 2.04 -16.69 -2.94
CA GLN A 76 1.51 -15.64 -2.06
C GLN A 76 0.82 -14.53 -2.88
N LEU A 77 1.43 -14.10 -3.99
CA LEU A 77 0.85 -13.12 -4.90
C LEU A 77 -0.48 -13.59 -5.47
N GLN A 78 -0.55 -14.84 -5.93
CA GLN A 78 -1.78 -15.41 -6.44
C GLN A 78 -2.86 -15.46 -5.35
N GLY A 79 -2.50 -15.87 -4.13
CA GLY A 79 -3.42 -15.87 -2.99
C GLY A 79 -3.97 -14.48 -2.66
N TRP A 80 -3.17 -13.42 -2.78
CA TRP A 80 -3.63 -12.03 -2.62
C TRP A 80 -4.54 -11.58 -3.76
N LYS A 81 -4.17 -11.88 -5.01
CA LYS A 81 -5.00 -11.57 -6.19
C LYS A 81 -6.36 -12.26 -6.12
N ASP A 82 -6.39 -13.52 -5.70
CA ASP A 82 -7.64 -14.28 -5.53
C ASP A 82 -8.53 -13.69 -4.42
N LYS A 83 -7.93 -13.24 -3.31
CA LYS A 83 -8.66 -12.54 -2.23
C LYS A 83 -9.25 -11.22 -2.72
N LEU A 84 -8.47 -10.43 -3.47
CA LEU A 84 -8.94 -9.17 -4.05
C LEU A 84 -10.01 -9.39 -5.14
N ALA A 85 -9.90 -10.45 -5.93
CA ALA A 85 -10.91 -10.79 -6.94
C ALA A 85 -12.24 -11.22 -6.30
N LYS A 86 -12.18 -11.93 -5.16
CA LYS A 86 -13.35 -12.33 -4.38
C LYS A 86 -13.99 -11.15 -3.65
N ASN A 87 -13.19 -10.17 -3.24
CA ASN A 87 -13.62 -8.95 -2.58
C ASN A 87 -13.56 -7.77 -3.56
N LYS A 88 -14.60 -7.61 -4.39
CA LYS A 88 -14.78 -6.48 -5.34
C LYS A 88 -14.94 -5.13 -4.61
N GLY A 89 -13.93 -4.69 -3.88
CA GLY A 89 -13.91 -3.39 -3.19
C GLY A 89 -14.47 -3.39 -1.76
N ASP A 90 -15.05 -4.49 -1.28
CA ASP A 90 -15.46 -4.61 0.12
C ASP A 90 -14.35 -5.24 0.96
N ILE A 91 -13.78 -4.39 1.81
CA ILE A 91 -12.89 -4.63 2.96
C ILE A 91 -12.61 -6.11 3.24
N ILE A 92 -11.34 -6.50 3.07
CA ILE A 92 -10.84 -7.84 3.39
C ILE A 92 -10.99 -8.07 4.91
N ASN A 93 -11.97 -8.89 5.27
CA ASN A 93 -12.20 -9.39 6.64
C ASN A 93 -11.25 -10.56 6.95
#